data_AF-A0A2E6WTY8-F1
#
_entry.id   AF-A0A2E6WTY8-F1
#
_cell.length_a   1.000
_cell.length_b   1.000
_cell.length_c   1.000
_cell.angle_alpha   90.00
_cell.angle_beta   90.00
_cell.angle_gamma   90.00
#
_symmetry.space_group_name_H-M   'P 1'
#
loop_
_entity.id
_entity.type
_entity.pdbx_description
1 polymer ?
#
loop_
_entity_poly.entity_id
_entity_poly.type
_entity_poly.pdbx_seq_one_letter_code
_entity_poly.pdbx_strand_id
1 'polypeptide(L)'
;MPIRTEPVTINLGPQHPSTHGVFRLRVTFDGEIVVDVDPVFGYMHRGTEKLAETRSYVQIVTLTDRLDWVSSMSNNLAYVRAVESLSNIEVPERAKFLRVITAELQRIASHFMATGFLVNDMGAFATPLMYCFRERERILDLFEILCGARITLSYMRPGGVFQDAPKEFWLRLDDLIKEMPGYIDELEGLVTTNEIVLARSKNVGVLTAEQCINGSLSGPMLRASSVNWDIRKSNPYEVYDKLSFDTPLGINGDVFDRYLVRIKEMRESLKIISQCVEMIPEGPIRSEVPYNIRPPDGDTYSSVEAPKGELGFYLVSDQTIAPYRCKIRSPSFMNLSLLREMLIGWKMSDLIVILGSVDFVMGEVDR
;
A
#
# COMPACT_ATOMS: atom_id res chain seq x y z
N MET A 1 -37.23 1.26 -36.48
CA MET A 1 -36.44 0.69 -35.36
C MET A 1 -35.14 1.47 -35.28
N PRO A 2 -34.72 1.97 -34.11
CA PRO A 2 -33.35 2.45 -33.97
C PRO A 2 -32.40 1.29 -34.31
N ILE A 3 -31.34 1.56 -35.07
CA ILE A 3 -30.32 0.58 -35.45
C ILE A 3 -29.69 0.07 -34.15
N ARG A 4 -29.78 -1.23 -33.89
CA ARG A 4 -29.18 -1.86 -32.72
C ARG A 4 -27.68 -1.95 -32.95
N THR A 5 -26.89 -1.23 -32.15
CA THR A 5 -25.43 -1.35 -32.15
C THR A 5 -25.04 -2.68 -31.50
N GLU A 6 -24.11 -3.39 -32.11
CA GLU A 6 -23.54 -4.61 -31.53
C GLU A 6 -22.38 -4.22 -30.62
N PRO A 7 -22.36 -4.69 -29.36
CA PRO A 7 -21.28 -4.37 -28.45
C PRO A 7 -19.98 -5.05 -28.90
N VAL A 8 -18.87 -4.33 -28.77
CA VAL A 8 -17.54 -4.81 -29.14
C VAL A 8 -16.73 -5.11 -27.89
N THR A 9 -16.19 -6.32 -27.80
CA THR A 9 -15.29 -6.71 -26.70
C THR A 9 -13.83 -6.56 -27.11
N ILE A 10 -13.08 -5.78 -26.33
CA ILE A 10 -11.65 -5.53 -26.54
C ILE A 10 -10.88 -6.06 -25.32
N ASN A 11 -9.70 -6.63 -25.57
CA ASN A 11 -8.76 -6.99 -24.51
C ASN A 11 -7.80 -5.82 -24.27
N LEU A 12 -7.84 -5.24 -23.09
CA LEU A 12 -6.84 -4.30 -22.60
C LEU A 12 -5.81 -5.07 -21.77
N GLY A 13 -4.56 -5.11 -22.23
CA GLY A 13 -3.51 -5.93 -21.64
C GLY A 13 -3.41 -7.35 -22.22
N PRO A 14 -2.54 -8.23 -21.70
CA PRO A 14 -1.79 -8.09 -20.45
C PRO A 14 -0.63 -7.09 -20.52
N GLN A 15 -0.20 -6.71 -21.72
CA GLN A 15 0.82 -5.68 -21.93
C GLN A 15 0.15 -4.37 -22.36
N HIS A 16 0.02 -3.44 -21.43
CA HIS A 16 -0.44 -2.07 -21.69
C HIS A 16 0.21 -1.11 -20.69
N PRO A 17 0.60 0.13 -21.07
CA PRO A 17 1.24 1.06 -20.14
C PRO A 17 0.38 1.34 -18.89
N SER A 18 -0.91 1.55 -19.08
CA SER A 18 -1.86 1.87 -17.99
C SER A 18 -2.29 0.69 -17.12
N THR A 19 -1.82 -0.53 -17.39
CA THR A 19 -2.11 -1.70 -16.53
C THR A 19 -1.06 -1.91 -15.43
N HIS A 20 -0.04 -1.03 -15.35
CA HIS A 20 0.99 -1.01 -14.30
C HIS A 20 1.59 -2.39 -13.98
N GLY A 21 1.89 -3.15 -15.03
CA GLY A 21 2.32 -4.53 -14.94
C GLY A 21 1.49 -5.42 -15.86
N VAL A 22 1.23 -6.64 -15.40
CA VAL A 22 0.62 -7.71 -16.20
C VAL A 22 -0.83 -7.90 -15.75
N PHE A 23 -1.74 -7.10 -16.30
CA PHE A 23 -3.17 -7.19 -16.02
C PHE A 23 -3.96 -7.21 -17.31
N ARG A 24 -4.93 -8.12 -17.42
CA ARG A 24 -5.82 -8.19 -18.56
C ARG A 24 -7.25 -7.84 -18.14
N LEU A 25 -7.83 -6.87 -18.81
CA LEU A 25 -9.23 -6.51 -18.72
C LEU A 25 -9.92 -6.84 -20.03
N ARG A 26 -10.95 -7.67 -20.00
CA ARG A 26 -11.84 -7.87 -21.14
C ARG A 26 -13.00 -6.90 -21.00
N VAL A 27 -12.97 -5.84 -21.79
CA VAL A 27 -13.92 -4.73 -21.69
C VAL A 27 -14.89 -4.80 -22.88
N THR A 28 -16.19 -4.73 -22.60
CA THR A 28 -17.24 -4.71 -23.62
C THR A 28 -17.81 -3.31 -23.71
N PHE A 29 -17.78 -2.75 -24.92
CA PHE A 29 -18.20 -1.38 -25.21
C PHE A 29 -19.48 -1.37 -26.06
N ASP A 30 -20.34 -0.38 -25.82
CA ASP A 30 -21.35 0.08 -26.77
C ASP A 30 -21.00 1.51 -27.19
N GLY A 31 -20.48 1.67 -28.41
CA GLY A 31 -19.80 2.89 -28.83
C GLY A 31 -18.54 3.17 -27.99
N GLU A 32 -18.55 4.26 -27.23
CA GLU A 32 -17.45 4.63 -26.30
C GLU A 32 -17.69 4.20 -24.85
N ILE A 33 -18.92 3.78 -24.52
CA ILE A 33 -19.35 3.54 -23.14
C ILE A 33 -19.08 2.09 -22.77
N VAL A 34 -18.48 1.90 -21.59
CA VAL A 34 -18.24 0.60 -21.00
C VAL A 34 -19.56 0.01 -20.49
N VAL A 35 -19.95 -1.12 -21.06
CA VAL A 35 -21.15 -1.87 -20.66
C VAL A 35 -20.79 -2.98 -19.68
N ASP A 36 -19.63 -3.62 -19.87
CA ASP A 36 -19.19 -4.71 -19.01
C ASP A 36 -17.65 -4.79 -18.94
N VAL A 37 -17.14 -5.31 -17.82
CA VAL A 37 -15.71 -5.52 -17.59
C VAL A 37 -15.50 -6.85 -16.89
N ASP A 38 -14.63 -7.68 -17.44
CA ASP A 38 -14.16 -8.93 -16.83
C ASP A 38 -12.64 -8.85 -16.57
N PRO A 39 -12.22 -8.68 -15.30
CA PRO A 39 -10.82 -8.67 -14.93
C PRO A 39 -10.25 -10.09 -14.85
N VAL A 40 -9.17 -10.34 -15.60
CA VAL A 40 -8.48 -11.64 -15.62
C VAL A 40 -7.19 -11.54 -14.82
N PHE A 41 -7.16 -12.28 -13.70
CA PHE A 41 -6.05 -12.37 -12.76
C PHE A 41 -5.16 -13.60 -13.02
N GLY A 42 -4.03 -13.68 -12.34
CA GLY A 42 -3.16 -14.86 -12.28
C GLY A 42 -1.92 -14.81 -13.17
N TYR A 43 -1.70 -13.75 -13.95
CA TYR A 43 -0.52 -13.62 -14.81
C TYR A 43 0.78 -13.49 -14.02
N MET A 44 0.74 -12.99 -12.78
CA MET A 44 1.89 -12.87 -11.89
C MET A 44 1.83 -13.85 -10.70
N HIS A 45 0.97 -14.88 -10.77
CA HIS A 45 0.83 -15.85 -9.69
C HIS A 45 2.08 -16.72 -9.56
N ARG A 46 2.73 -16.66 -8.40
CA ARG A 46 3.99 -17.37 -8.12
C ARG A 46 3.82 -18.49 -7.09
N GLY A 47 2.60 -18.74 -6.63
CA GLY A 47 2.33 -19.68 -5.53
C GLY A 47 3.04 -19.27 -4.24
N THR A 48 3.04 -17.99 -3.91
CA THR A 48 3.75 -17.42 -2.75
C THR A 48 3.26 -18.03 -1.44
N GLU A 49 1.95 -18.25 -1.31
CA GLU A 49 1.36 -18.93 -0.14
C GLU A 49 1.87 -20.38 -0.02
N LYS A 50 1.98 -21.11 -1.15
CA LYS A 50 2.51 -22.48 -1.16
C LYS A 50 4.01 -22.54 -0.86
N LEU A 51 4.72 -21.54 -1.35
CA LEU A 51 6.14 -21.30 -1.11
C LEU A 51 6.44 -20.91 0.35
N ALA A 52 5.46 -20.38 1.07
CA ALA A 52 5.58 -20.08 2.49
C ALA A 52 5.49 -21.36 3.34
N GLU A 53 4.63 -22.32 2.97
CA GLU A 53 4.47 -23.61 3.69
C GLU A 53 5.74 -24.47 3.75
N THR A 54 6.72 -24.22 2.87
CA THR A 54 7.97 -25.00 2.80
C THR A 54 9.18 -24.27 3.40
N ARG A 55 9.02 -23.01 3.82
CA ARG A 55 10.13 -22.16 4.29
C ARG A 55 9.99 -21.82 5.76
N SER A 56 11.12 -21.52 6.40
CA SER A 56 11.08 -21.10 7.79
C SER A 56 10.45 -19.72 7.97
N TYR A 57 9.89 -19.44 9.14
CA TYR A 57 9.27 -18.14 9.44
C TYR A 57 10.17 -16.93 9.12
N VAL A 58 11.48 -17.06 9.32
CA VAL A 58 12.46 -16.00 9.01
C VAL A 58 12.70 -15.87 7.49
N GLN A 59 12.72 -16.98 6.76
CA GLN A 59 12.92 -16.97 5.30
C GLN A 59 11.71 -16.35 4.56
N ILE A 60 10.50 -16.52 5.10
CA ILE A 60 9.26 -15.99 4.49
C ILE A 60 9.25 -14.46 4.41
N VAL A 61 9.98 -13.75 5.28
CA VAL A 61 10.14 -12.28 5.20
C VAL A 61 10.63 -11.84 3.81
N THR A 62 11.47 -12.64 3.17
CA THR A 62 11.96 -12.33 1.80
C THR A 62 10.90 -12.49 0.71
N LEU A 63 9.81 -13.22 1.00
CA LEU A 63 8.65 -13.35 0.11
C LEU A 63 7.72 -12.15 0.28
N THR A 64 7.56 -11.64 1.50
CA THR A 64 6.65 -10.51 1.80
C THR A 64 7.12 -9.20 1.18
N ASP A 65 8.44 -8.99 1.10
CA ASP A 65 9.04 -7.89 0.33
C ASP A 65 8.64 -7.88 -1.16
N ARG A 66 8.29 -9.05 -1.72
CA ARG A 66 8.00 -9.21 -3.16
C ARG A 66 6.51 -9.24 -3.49
N LEU A 67 5.64 -9.13 -2.48
CA LEU A 67 4.19 -9.03 -2.66
C LEU A 67 3.87 -7.66 -3.26
N ASP A 68 4.00 -6.61 -2.44
CA ASP A 68 4.03 -5.24 -2.91
C ASP A 68 5.47 -4.70 -2.87
N TRP A 69 6.07 -4.59 -4.04
CA TRP A 69 7.43 -4.06 -4.23
C TRP A 69 7.51 -2.54 -4.02
N VAL A 70 6.38 -1.85 -3.94
CA VAL A 70 6.31 -0.42 -3.62
C VAL A 70 6.26 -0.21 -2.11
N SER A 71 5.71 -1.14 -1.33
CA SER A 71 5.58 -1.02 0.14
C SER A 71 6.14 -2.21 0.94
N SER A 72 7.39 -2.59 0.67
CA SER A 72 8.06 -3.75 1.29
C SER A 72 8.11 -3.70 2.83
N MET A 73 8.45 -2.55 3.43
CA MET A 73 8.48 -2.41 4.91
C MET A 73 7.13 -2.70 5.55
N SER A 74 6.04 -2.21 4.97
CA SER A 74 4.68 -2.41 5.49
C SER A 74 4.26 -3.88 5.40
N ASN A 75 4.66 -4.58 4.33
CA ASN A 75 4.41 -6.03 4.20
C ASN A 75 5.17 -6.84 5.23
N ASN A 76 6.43 -6.49 5.47
CA ASN A 76 7.23 -7.14 6.50
C ASN A 76 6.62 -6.90 7.87
N LEU A 77 6.17 -5.69 8.17
CA LEU A 77 5.52 -5.37 9.45
C LEU A 77 4.28 -6.23 9.68
N ALA A 78 3.42 -6.33 8.67
CA ALA A 78 2.19 -7.13 8.72
C ALA A 78 2.47 -8.60 9.07
N TYR A 79 3.44 -9.19 8.36
CA TYR A 79 3.80 -10.59 8.53
C TYR A 79 4.52 -10.85 9.85
N VAL A 80 5.52 -10.02 10.18
CA VAL A 80 6.30 -10.16 11.41
C VAL A 80 5.41 -10.05 12.64
N ARG A 81 4.46 -9.12 12.63
CA ARG A 81 3.46 -8.99 13.70
C ARG A 81 2.60 -10.24 13.86
N ALA A 82 2.18 -10.87 12.75
CA ALA A 82 1.45 -12.13 12.80
C ALA A 82 2.28 -13.24 13.45
N VAL A 83 3.57 -13.36 13.10
CA VAL A 83 4.47 -14.34 13.72
C VAL A 83 4.71 -14.07 15.21
N GLU A 84 4.88 -12.80 15.58
CA GLU A 84 5.08 -12.38 16.98
C GLU A 84 3.86 -12.63 17.84
N SER A 85 2.67 -12.34 17.31
CA SER A 85 1.38 -12.66 17.96
C SER A 85 1.18 -14.16 18.12
N LEU A 86 1.58 -14.97 17.13
CA LEU A 86 1.47 -16.43 17.21
C LEU A 86 2.44 -17.02 18.23
N SER A 87 3.62 -16.42 18.37
CA SER A 87 4.70 -16.91 19.22
C SER A 87 4.72 -16.29 20.63
N ASN A 88 3.82 -15.34 20.92
CA ASN A 88 3.83 -14.51 22.14
C ASN A 88 5.19 -13.84 22.41
N ILE A 89 5.85 -13.34 21.36
CA ILE A 89 7.15 -12.66 21.48
C ILE A 89 6.90 -11.17 21.72
N GLU A 90 7.41 -10.65 22.83
CA GLU A 90 7.43 -9.21 23.06
C GLU A 90 8.59 -8.54 22.31
N VAL A 91 8.28 -7.41 21.66
CA VAL A 91 9.22 -6.62 20.88
C VAL A 91 9.68 -5.42 21.72
N PRO A 92 10.99 -5.13 21.77
CA PRO A 92 11.50 -3.96 22.48
C PRO A 92 10.95 -2.64 21.95
N GLU A 93 10.72 -1.67 22.84
CA GLU A 93 10.08 -0.39 22.49
C GLU A 93 10.83 0.36 21.38
N ARG A 94 12.17 0.42 21.43
CA ARG A 94 13.00 1.05 20.39
C ARG A 94 12.74 0.45 19.01
N ALA A 95 12.59 -0.88 18.93
CA ALA A 95 12.31 -1.57 17.68
C ALA A 95 10.93 -1.21 17.13
N LYS A 96 9.93 -1.03 18.00
CA LYS A 96 8.58 -0.58 17.61
C LYS A 96 8.62 0.81 16.97
N PHE A 97 9.36 1.76 17.56
CA PHE A 97 9.56 3.10 16.97
C PHE A 97 10.25 3.04 15.60
N LEU A 98 11.33 2.27 15.46
CA LEU A 98 12.02 2.10 14.18
C LEU A 98 11.09 1.50 13.10
N ARG A 99 10.24 0.54 13.48
CA ARG A 99 9.24 -0.04 12.58
C ARG A 99 8.20 0.97 12.12
N VAL A 100 7.71 1.82 13.02
CA VAL A 100 6.74 2.87 12.67
C VAL A 100 7.38 3.92 11.76
N ILE A 101 8.59 4.40 12.07
CA ILE A 101 9.31 5.36 11.22
C ILE A 101 9.48 4.81 9.80
N THR A 102 9.97 3.57 9.68
CA THR A 102 10.20 2.94 8.37
C THR A 102 8.90 2.63 7.62
N ALA A 103 7.83 2.25 8.31
CA ALA A 103 6.52 2.03 7.71
C ALA A 103 5.88 3.34 7.18
N GLU A 104 6.00 4.45 7.91
CA GLU A 104 5.46 5.74 7.49
C GLU A 104 6.31 6.38 6.37
N LEU A 105 7.64 6.20 6.37
CA LEU A 105 8.50 6.53 5.22
C LEU A 105 8.07 5.76 3.97
N GLN A 106 7.78 4.47 4.11
CA GLN A 106 7.29 3.63 3.02
C GLN A 106 5.90 4.09 2.54
N ARG A 107 5.04 4.56 3.46
CA ARG A 107 3.73 5.13 3.12
C ARG A 107 3.87 6.35 2.22
N ILE A 108 4.75 7.28 2.59
CA ILE A 108 5.06 8.46 1.77
C ILE A 108 5.57 8.03 0.38
N ALA A 109 6.54 7.12 0.33
CA ALA A 109 7.09 6.61 -0.94
C ALA A 109 6.03 5.95 -1.84
N SER A 110 5.07 5.21 -1.24
CA SER A 110 3.98 4.58 -1.96
C SER A 110 2.97 5.60 -2.49
N HIS A 111 2.65 6.65 -1.72
CA HIS A 111 1.74 7.69 -2.17
C HIS A 111 2.33 8.57 -3.27
N PHE A 112 3.65 8.81 -3.27
CA PHE A 112 4.34 9.43 -4.42
C PHE A 112 4.22 8.59 -5.68
N MET A 113 4.38 7.26 -5.56
CA MET A 113 4.21 6.35 -6.69
C MET A 113 2.78 6.40 -7.25
N ALA A 114 1.78 6.28 -6.37
CA ALA A 114 0.37 6.34 -6.73
C ALA A 114 0.01 7.66 -7.42
N THR A 115 0.46 8.78 -6.85
CA THR A 115 0.20 10.13 -7.37
C THR A 115 0.87 10.35 -8.72
N GLY A 116 2.16 10.02 -8.83
CA GLY A 116 2.93 10.20 -10.06
C GLY A 116 2.33 9.42 -11.23
N PHE A 117 1.97 8.16 -11.00
CA PHE A 117 1.37 7.32 -12.06
C PHE A 117 -0.05 7.74 -12.40
N LEU A 118 -0.88 8.14 -11.43
CA LEU A 118 -2.23 8.65 -11.69
C LEU A 118 -2.19 9.84 -12.67
N VAL A 119 -1.33 10.82 -12.42
CA VAL A 119 -1.24 12.02 -13.27
C VAL A 119 -0.57 11.71 -14.62
N ASN A 120 0.38 10.77 -14.65
CA ASN A 120 0.96 10.29 -15.91
C ASN A 120 -0.08 9.60 -16.80
N ASP A 121 -0.94 8.77 -16.23
CA ASP A 121 -2.02 8.08 -16.94
C ASP A 121 -3.12 9.05 -17.43
N MET A 122 -3.29 10.19 -16.76
CA MET A 122 -4.13 11.28 -17.24
C MET A 122 -3.53 12.03 -18.44
N GLY A 123 -2.23 11.84 -18.73
CA GLY A 123 -1.54 12.40 -19.89
C GLY A 123 -0.49 13.46 -19.58
N ALA A 124 -0.16 13.73 -18.31
CA ALA A 124 0.93 14.64 -17.97
C ALA A 124 2.28 13.92 -18.15
N PHE A 125 2.79 13.95 -19.39
CA PHE A 125 4.01 13.29 -19.89
C PHE A 125 5.20 13.27 -18.91
N ALA A 126 5.22 12.30 -18.00
CA ALA A 126 6.27 12.00 -17.03
C ALA A 126 6.77 13.14 -16.09
N THR A 127 6.52 14.43 -16.33
CA THR A 127 7.04 15.52 -15.48
C THR A 127 6.68 15.38 -13.99
N PRO A 128 5.39 15.27 -13.60
CA PRO A 128 5.03 15.08 -12.20
C PRO A 128 5.52 13.73 -11.65
N LEU A 129 5.57 12.70 -12.50
CA LEU A 129 6.09 11.38 -12.14
C LEU A 129 7.60 11.46 -11.77
N MET A 130 8.39 12.21 -12.54
CA MET A 130 9.82 12.38 -12.27
C MET A 130 10.08 13.17 -10.98
N TYR A 131 9.23 14.15 -10.65
CA TYR A 131 9.33 14.87 -9.37
C TYR A 131 8.99 13.94 -8.20
N CYS A 132 7.94 13.13 -8.33
CA CYS A 132 7.61 12.10 -7.35
C CYS A 132 8.73 11.06 -7.20
N PHE A 133 9.39 10.67 -8.29
CA PHE A 133 10.54 9.75 -8.26
C PHE A 133 11.74 10.37 -7.55
N ARG A 134 12.05 11.65 -7.80
CA ARG A 134 13.15 12.34 -7.11
C ARG A 134 12.98 12.28 -5.59
N GLU A 135 11.80 12.62 -5.08
CA GLU A 135 11.55 12.58 -3.63
C GLU A 135 11.50 11.15 -3.08
N ARG A 136 10.95 10.21 -3.87
CA ARG A 136 10.99 8.79 -3.52
C ARG A 136 12.42 8.26 -3.42
N GLU A 137 13.32 8.66 -4.31
CA GLU A 137 14.73 8.21 -4.27
C GLU A 137 15.43 8.63 -2.98
N ARG A 138 15.13 9.83 -2.44
CA ARG A 138 15.66 10.25 -1.14
C ARG A 138 15.24 9.31 -0.01
N ILE A 139 14.01 8.81 -0.04
CA ILE A 139 13.51 7.81 0.92
C ILE A 139 14.20 6.46 0.69
N LEU A 140 14.42 6.06 -0.57
CA LEU A 140 15.11 4.81 -0.86
C LEU A 140 16.58 4.83 -0.43
N ASP A 141 17.25 5.97 -0.53
CA ASP A 141 18.62 6.15 -0.03
C ASP A 141 18.68 6.01 1.50
N LEU A 142 17.65 6.45 2.23
CA LEU A 142 17.52 6.17 3.67
C LEU A 142 17.40 4.66 3.95
N PHE A 143 16.65 3.93 3.12
CA PHE A 143 16.54 2.49 3.26
C PHE A 143 17.86 1.77 2.94
N GLU A 144 18.62 2.25 1.95
CA GLU A 144 19.95 1.73 1.65
C GLU A 144 20.90 1.89 2.84
N ILE A 145 20.91 3.06 3.47
CA ILE A 145 21.70 3.29 4.69
C ILE A 145 21.25 2.36 5.82
N LEU A 146 19.94 2.10 5.93
CA LEU A 146 19.36 1.34 7.03
C LEU A 146 19.53 -0.17 6.88
N CYS A 147 19.52 -0.74 5.68
CA CYS A 147 19.53 -2.21 5.48
C CYS A 147 20.43 -2.71 4.34
N GLY A 148 21.07 -1.81 3.59
CA GLY A 148 21.93 -2.14 2.44
C GLY A 148 21.17 -2.50 1.16
N ALA A 149 19.85 -2.33 1.14
CA ALA A 149 19.00 -2.58 -0.02
C ALA A 149 18.01 -1.42 -0.22
N ARG A 150 17.52 -1.25 -1.46
CA ARG A 150 16.63 -0.14 -1.83
C ARG A 150 15.16 -0.53 -2.01
N ILE A 151 14.87 -1.79 -2.38
CA ILE A 151 13.50 -2.25 -2.69
C ILE A 151 13.11 -3.46 -1.85
N THR A 152 13.91 -4.53 -1.88
CA THR A 152 13.68 -5.74 -1.07
C THR A 152 14.50 -5.65 0.21
N LEU A 153 13.88 -5.14 1.27
CA LEU A 153 14.60 -4.58 2.41
C LEU A 153 14.87 -5.63 3.50
N SER A 154 13.94 -6.56 3.72
CA SER A 154 14.04 -7.64 4.73
C SER A 154 14.57 -7.18 6.10
N TYR A 155 14.27 -5.92 6.45
CA TYR A 155 14.83 -5.22 7.62
C TYR A 155 14.14 -5.64 8.91
N MET A 156 12.81 -5.75 8.88
CA MET A 156 12.02 -6.21 10.01
C MET A 156 12.09 -7.73 10.08
N ARG A 157 12.33 -8.26 11.28
CA ARG A 157 12.37 -9.70 11.53
C ARG A 157 11.52 -10.03 12.76
N PRO A 158 11.01 -11.26 12.90
CA PRO A 158 10.37 -11.68 14.13
C PRO A 158 11.28 -11.42 15.35
N GLY A 159 10.75 -10.68 16.33
CA GLY A 159 11.44 -10.23 17.54
C GLY A 159 12.05 -8.82 17.47
N GLY A 160 11.89 -8.07 16.37
CA GLY A 160 12.32 -6.68 16.29
C GLY A 160 12.81 -6.24 14.91
N VAL A 161 13.98 -5.61 14.87
CA VAL A 161 14.64 -5.19 13.63
C VAL A 161 16.00 -5.88 13.46
N PHE A 162 16.51 -5.93 12.23
CA PHE A 162 17.78 -6.60 11.93
C PHE A 162 18.99 -5.86 12.49
N GLN A 163 19.05 -4.53 12.29
CA GLN A 163 20.14 -3.67 12.75
C GLN A 163 19.62 -2.31 13.19
N ASP A 164 20.34 -1.62 14.07
CA ASP A 164 19.95 -0.27 14.51
C ASP A 164 20.23 0.77 13.41
N ALA A 165 19.56 1.90 13.48
CA ALA A 165 19.75 3.01 12.55
C ALA A 165 21.11 3.69 12.80
N PRO A 166 21.99 3.77 11.78
CA PRO A 166 23.29 4.44 11.91
C PRO A 166 23.11 5.94 12.10
N LYS A 167 24.14 6.63 12.62
CA LYS A 167 24.09 8.09 12.87
C LYS A 167 23.74 8.91 11.62
N GLU A 168 24.22 8.48 10.46
CA GLU A 168 23.95 9.14 9.18
C GLU A 168 22.46 9.11 8.80
N PHE A 169 21.75 8.03 9.14
CA PHE A 169 20.31 7.90 8.87
C PHE A 169 19.52 9.02 9.55
N TRP A 170 19.83 9.32 10.80
CA TRP A 170 19.12 10.34 11.58
C TRP A 170 19.33 11.75 11.02
N LEU A 171 20.55 12.06 10.55
CA LEU A 171 20.86 13.36 9.93
C LEU A 171 20.06 13.55 8.64
N ARG A 172 20.09 12.57 7.74
CA ARG A 172 19.36 12.65 6.47
C ARG A 172 17.84 12.61 6.66
N LEU A 173 17.36 11.92 7.69
CA LEU A 173 15.94 11.90 8.04
C LEU A 173 15.47 13.29 8.49
N ASP A 174 16.26 14.00 9.29
CA ASP A 174 15.95 15.36 9.74
C ASP A 174 15.89 16.35 8.55
N ASP A 175 16.84 16.26 7.61
CA ASP A 175 16.80 17.04 6.37
C ASP A 175 15.54 16.74 5.54
N LEU A 176 15.16 15.47 5.44
CA LEU A 176 13.96 15.06 4.73
C LEU A 176 12.69 15.63 5.39
N ILE A 177 12.57 15.54 6.71
CA ILE A 177 11.41 16.06 7.46
C ILE A 177 11.25 17.57 7.24
N LYS A 178 12.35 18.32 7.18
CA LYS A 178 12.32 19.79 6.99
C LYS A 178 11.92 20.19 5.58
N GLU A 179 12.38 19.48 4.56
CA GLU A 179 12.17 19.88 3.16
C GLU A 179 10.91 19.28 2.54
N MET A 180 10.51 18.06 2.94
CA MET A 180 9.38 17.33 2.33
C MET A 180 8.05 18.10 2.31
N PRO A 181 7.66 18.87 3.36
CA PRO A 181 6.44 19.66 3.32
C PRO A 181 6.41 20.65 2.15
N GLY A 182 7.52 21.35 1.89
CA GLY A 182 7.61 22.31 0.79
C GLY A 182 7.44 21.65 -0.59
N TYR A 183 7.96 20.43 -0.76
CA TYR A 183 7.77 19.67 -1.99
C TYR A 183 6.33 19.17 -2.18
N ILE A 184 5.67 18.75 -1.10
CA ILE A 184 4.25 18.35 -1.15
C ILE A 184 3.40 19.56 -1.55
N ASP A 185 3.70 20.75 -1.02
CA ASP A 185 3.00 21.98 -1.36
C ASP A 185 3.22 22.40 -2.83
N GLU A 186 4.45 22.25 -3.34
CA GLU A 186 4.76 22.48 -4.76
C GLU A 186 3.97 21.51 -5.67
N LEU A 187 3.97 20.21 -5.32
CA LEU A 187 3.23 19.18 -6.07
C LEU A 187 1.72 19.46 -6.07
N GLU A 188 1.16 19.82 -4.91
CA GLU A 188 -0.25 20.18 -4.77
C GLU A 188 -0.59 21.43 -5.59
N GLY A 189 0.28 22.44 -5.59
CA GLY A 189 0.13 23.65 -6.39
C GLY A 189 0.01 23.34 -7.89
N LEU A 190 0.80 22.41 -8.40
CA LEU A 190 0.82 22.02 -9.82
C LEU A 190 -0.34 21.10 -10.23
N VAL A 191 -0.78 20.21 -9.34
CA VAL A 191 -1.74 19.14 -9.67
C VAL A 191 -3.16 19.48 -9.23
N THR A 192 -3.35 19.93 -7.99
CA THR A 192 -4.68 20.08 -7.38
C THR A 192 -5.48 21.22 -7.97
N THR A 193 -4.82 22.30 -8.38
CA THR A 193 -5.47 23.48 -8.97
C THR A 193 -5.67 23.36 -10.48
N ASN A 194 -5.14 22.30 -11.11
CA ASN A 194 -5.16 22.14 -12.55
C ASN A 194 -6.55 21.75 -13.06
N GLU A 195 -7.12 22.56 -13.95
CA GLU A 195 -8.45 22.36 -14.52
C GLU A 195 -8.60 21.01 -15.25
N ILE A 196 -7.54 20.53 -15.91
CA ILE A 196 -7.56 19.26 -16.65
C ILE A 196 -7.64 18.09 -15.66
N VAL A 197 -6.86 18.14 -14.58
CA VAL A 197 -6.88 17.11 -13.53
C VAL A 197 -8.25 17.09 -12.87
N LEU A 198 -8.79 18.26 -12.51
CA LEU A 198 -10.12 18.38 -11.92
C LEU A 198 -11.21 17.82 -12.84
N ALA A 199 -11.19 18.16 -14.12
CA ALA A 199 -12.17 17.68 -15.10
C ALA A 199 -12.11 16.15 -15.31
N ARG A 200 -10.94 15.53 -15.14
CA ARG A 200 -10.73 14.08 -15.36
C ARG A 200 -10.87 13.23 -14.10
N SER A 201 -10.92 13.83 -12.91
CA SER A 201 -10.93 13.11 -11.64
C SER A 201 -12.19 13.35 -10.80
N LYS A 202 -12.81 14.53 -10.90
CA LYS A 202 -13.97 14.90 -10.11
C LYS A 202 -15.23 14.19 -10.62
N ASN A 203 -15.98 13.57 -9.72
CA ASN A 203 -17.16 12.74 -10.00
C ASN A 203 -16.89 11.52 -10.91
N VAL A 204 -15.62 11.11 -11.07
CA VAL A 204 -15.24 9.93 -11.86
C VAL A 204 -15.02 8.73 -10.94
N GLY A 205 -15.50 7.55 -11.32
CA GLY A 205 -15.27 6.30 -10.58
C GLY A 205 -15.83 6.29 -9.16
N VAL A 206 -16.96 6.97 -8.95
CA VAL A 206 -17.58 7.17 -7.64
C VAL A 206 -17.96 5.85 -6.99
N LEU A 207 -17.56 5.67 -5.74
CA LEU A 207 -18.02 4.58 -4.88
C LEU A 207 -18.76 5.14 -3.67
N THR A 208 -19.90 4.53 -3.34
CA THR A 208 -20.63 4.85 -2.11
C THR A 208 -20.01 4.16 -0.90
N ALA A 209 -20.22 4.72 0.29
CA ALA A 209 -19.78 4.12 1.55
C ALA A 209 -20.29 2.67 1.72
N GLU A 210 -21.55 2.41 1.37
CA GLU A 210 -22.17 1.09 1.48
C GLU A 210 -21.51 0.07 0.54
N GLN A 211 -21.24 0.46 -0.71
CA GLN A 211 -20.50 -0.39 -1.65
C GLN A 211 -19.11 -0.72 -1.12
N CYS A 212 -18.37 0.29 -0.65
CA CYS A 212 -17.02 0.10 -0.09
C CYS A 212 -17.02 -0.88 1.10
N ILE A 213 -18.00 -0.77 2.01
CA ILE A 213 -18.13 -1.67 3.16
C ILE A 213 -18.48 -3.10 2.71
N ASN A 214 -19.47 -3.25 1.83
CA ASN A 214 -19.90 -4.55 1.33
C ASN A 214 -18.80 -5.26 0.52
N GLY A 215 -18.01 -4.49 -0.25
CA GLY A 215 -16.83 -4.99 -0.97
C GLY A 215 -15.60 -5.21 -0.07
N SER A 216 -15.69 -4.89 1.23
CA SER A 216 -14.57 -4.98 2.17
C SER A 216 -13.32 -4.20 1.71
N LEU A 217 -13.54 -3.05 1.06
CA LEU A 217 -12.48 -2.10 0.71
C LEU A 217 -11.95 -1.45 1.99
N SER A 218 -10.68 -1.03 1.96
CA SER A 218 -10.01 -0.41 3.11
C SER A 218 -9.04 0.68 2.65
N GLY A 219 -8.43 1.40 3.60
CA GLY A 219 -7.44 2.41 3.28
C GLY A 219 -7.99 3.66 2.57
N PRO A 220 -7.19 4.26 1.67
CA PRO A 220 -7.58 5.49 0.97
C PRO A 220 -8.88 5.38 0.18
N MET A 221 -9.20 4.19 -0.35
CA MET A 221 -10.44 3.93 -1.09
C MET A 221 -11.69 4.08 -0.23
N LEU A 222 -11.64 3.50 0.98
CA LEU A 222 -12.73 3.57 1.96
C LEU A 222 -12.85 4.99 2.54
N ARG A 223 -11.72 5.61 2.89
CA ARG A 223 -11.66 6.96 3.45
C ARG A 223 -12.11 8.03 2.47
N ALA A 224 -11.85 7.86 1.17
CA ALA A 224 -12.36 8.76 0.14
C ALA A 224 -13.89 8.78 0.07
N SER A 225 -14.54 7.68 0.46
CA SER A 225 -16.00 7.50 0.45
C SER A 225 -16.67 7.93 1.77
N SER A 226 -16.07 8.86 2.51
CA SER A 226 -16.54 9.37 3.83
C SER A 226 -16.54 8.40 5.00
N VAL A 227 -15.98 7.20 4.89
CA VAL A 227 -15.97 6.22 5.99
C VAL A 227 -14.73 6.42 6.87
N ASN A 228 -14.94 6.79 8.13
CA ASN A 228 -13.85 6.99 9.09
C ASN A 228 -13.35 5.66 9.67
N TRP A 229 -12.47 5.00 8.92
CA TRP A 229 -11.84 3.75 9.30
C TRP A 229 -10.33 3.78 9.04
N ASP A 230 -9.55 3.55 10.09
CA ASP A 230 -8.09 3.39 10.05
C ASP A 230 -7.69 2.42 11.17
N ILE A 231 -6.95 1.37 10.85
CA ILE A 231 -6.54 0.36 11.83
C ILE A 231 -5.59 0.94 12.86
N ARG A 232 -4.77 1.93 12.48
CA ARG A 232 -3.81 2.57 13.40
C ARG A 232 -4.51 3.27 14.57
N LYS A 233 -5.75 3.72 14.40
CA LYS A 233 -6.58 4.31 15.46
C LYS A 233 -7.57 3.33 16.09
N SER A 234 -8.24 2.50 15.27
CA SER A 234 -9.29 1.60 15.75
C SER A 234 -8.75 0.38 16.50
N ASN A 235 -7.63 -0.18 16.03
CA ASN A 235 -6.90 -1.25 16.71
C ASN A 235 -5.40 -0.92 16.70
N PRO A 236 -4.98 0.03 17.55
CA PRO A 236 -3.61 0.54 17.56
C PRO A 236 -2.59 -0.57 17.75
N TYR A 237 -1.43 -0.39 17.13
CA TYR A 237 -0.35 -1.34 17.18
C TYR A 237 1.00 -0.66 17.28
N GLU A 238 2.00 -1.43 17.68
CA GLU A 238 3.36 -0.92 17.92
C GLU A 238 3.36 0.27 18.89
N VAL A 239 3.43 1.50 18.37
CA VAL A 239 3.41 2.76 19.13
C VAL A 239 2.39 3.78 18.62
N TYR A 240 1.47 3.39 17.72
CA TYR A 240 0.44 4.30 17.18
C TYR A 240 -0.53 4.83 18.24
N ASP A 241 -0.66 4.15 19.38
CA ASP A 241 -1.43 4.57 20.54
C ASP A 241 -0.86 5.82 21.24
N LYS A 242 0.45 6.04 21.14
CA LYS A 242 1.16 7.19 21.74
C LYS A 242 1.24 8.40 20.82
N LEU A 243 0.84 8.26 19.55
CA LEU A 243 1.05 9.24 18.50
C LEU A 243 -0.24 10.01 18.20
N SER A 244 -0.09 11.30 17.89
CA SER A 244 -1.21 12.18 17.55
C SER A 244 -1.22 12.55 16.07
N PHE A 245 -2.20 12.03 15.33
CA PHE A 245 -2.40 12.29 13.90
C PHE A 245 -3.88 12.27 13.55
N ASP A 246 -4.24 12.87 12.41
CA ASP A 246 -5.61 12.92 11.92
C ASP A 246 -5.84 11.94 10.75
N THR A 247 -7.09 11.47 10.61
CA THR A 247 -7.47 10.56 9.53
C THR A 247 -8.17 11.37 8.44
N PRO A 248 -7.54 11.59 7.26
CA PRO A 248 -8.16 12.38 6.21
C PRO A 248 -9.33 11.63 5.59
N LEU A 249 -10.45 12.33 5.38
CA LEU A 249 -11.67 11.80 4.76
C LEU A 249 -11.96 12.57 3.48
N GLY A 250 -12.41 11.83 2.45
CA GLY A 250 -13.08 12.38 1.28
C GLY A 250 -14.59 12.49 1.51
N ILE A 251 -15.32 13.05 0.55
CA ILE A 251 -16.76 13.28 0.66
C ILE A 251 -17.51 12.43 -0.36
N ASN A 252 -17.10 12.51 -1.63
CA ASN A 252 -17.80 11.96 -2.78
C ASN A 252 -17.36 10.54 -3.14
N GLY A 253 -16.14 10.12 -2.78
CA GLY A 253 -15.61 8.80 -3.16
C GLY A 253 -15.11 8.70 -4.61
N ASP A 254 -14.88 9.85 -5.26
CA ASP A 254 -14.35 9.95 -6.62
C ASP A 254 -12.82 9.81 -6.65
N VAL A 255 -12.26 9.81 -7.87
CA VAL A 255 -10.80 9.73 -8.08
C VAL A 255 -10.06 10.90 -7.41
N PHE A 256 -10.66 12.09 -7.42
CA PHE A 256 -10.06 13.29 -6.85
C PHE A 256 -9.93 13.21 -5.32
N ASP A 257 -10.98 12.75 -4.64
CA ASP A 257 -10.97 12.54 -3.19
C ASP A 257 -9.93 11.49 -2.78
N ARG A 258 -9.80 10.41 -3.56
CA ARG A 258 -8.75 9.38 -3.34
C ARG A 258 -7.34 9.95 -3.49
N TYR A 259 -7.15 10.87 -4.43
CA TYR A 259 -5.88 11.59 -4.59
C TYR A 259 -5.62 12.50 -3.37
N LEU A 260 -6.60 13.31 -2.98
CA LEU A 260 -6.47 14.23 -1.84
C LEU A 260 -6.21 13.52 -0.51
N VAL A 261 -6.87 12.38 -0.27
CA VAL A 261 -6.64 11.56 0.92
C VAL A 261 -5.18 11.12 1.00
N ARG A 262 -4.58 10.67 -0.12
CA ARG A 262 -3.16 10.27 -0.16
C ARG A 262 -2.21 11.44 0.09
N ILE A 263 -2.48 12.62 -0.48
CA ILE A 263 -1.68 13.83 -0.22
C ILE A 263 -1.72 14.21 1.27
N LYS A 264 -2.91 14.20 1.88
CA LYS A 264 -3.07 14.49 3.31
C LYS A 264 -2.42 13.41 4.19
N GLU A 265 -2.51 12.14 3.81
CA GLU A 265 -1.83 11.04 4.51
C GLU A 265 -0.31 11.22 4.50
N MET A 266 0.30 11.73 3.43
CA MET A 266 1.73 12.04 3.42
C MET A 266 2.11 13.09 4.48
N ARG A 267 1.28 14.14 4.64
CA ARG A 267 1.51 15.18 5.66
C ARG A 267 1.37 14.63 7.07
N GLU A 268 0.35 13.81 7.33
CA GLU A 268 0.18 13.14 8.62
C GLU A 268 1.29 12.12 8.89
N SER A 269 1.80 11.44 7.87
CA SER A 269 2.95 10.53 7.99
C SER A 269 4.21 11.28 8.43
N LEU A 270 4.47 12.47 7.86
CA LEU A 270 5.58 13.32 8.29
C LEU A 270 5.43 13.75 9.75
N LYS A 271 4.23 14.16 10.16
CA LYS A 271 3.91 14.51 11.55
C LYS A 271 4.15 13.35 12.51
N ILE A 272 3.79 12.13 12.12
CA ILE A 272 4.07 10.91 12.89
C ILE A 272 5.57 10.67 13.01
N ILE A 273 6.31 10.77 11.91
CA ILE A 273 7.76 10.56 11.90
C ILE A 273 8.45 11.58 12.83
N SER A 274 8.09 12.86 12.77
CA SER A 274 8.65 13.89 13.67
C SER A 274 8.42 13.54 15.14
N GLN A 275 7.21 13.13 15.52
CA GLN A 275 6.91 12.70 16.90
C GLN A 275 7.71 11.46 17.30
N CYS A 276 7.87 10.48 16.40
CA CYS A 276 8.67 9.29 16.66
C CYS A 276 10.15 9.62 16.89
N VAL A 277 10.72 10.57 16.13
CA VAL A 277 12.12 11.00 16.29
C VAL A 277 12.35 11.67 17.64
N GLU A 278 11.39 12.46 18.13
CA GLU A 278 11.49 13.12 19.44
C GLU A 278 11.33 12.15 20.61
N MET A 279 10.48 11.12 20.46
CA MET A 279 10.12 10.20 21.53
C MET A 279 10.93 8.90 21.57
N ILE A 280 11.84 8.68 20.62
CA ILE A 280 12.52 7.38 20.48
C ILE A 280 13.40 7.08 21.72
N PRO A 281 13.14 5.96 22.44
CA PRO A 281 13.98 5.58 23.56
C PRO A 281 15.29 4.94 23.10
N GLU A 282 16.33 5.07 23.93
CA GLU A 282 17.50 4.20 23.86
C GLU A 282 17.14 2.81 24.41
N GLY A 283 17.69 1.75 23.81
CA GLY A 283 17.39 0.38 24.26
C GLY A 283 17.75 -0.70 23.24
N PRO A 284 17.46 -1.97 23.56
CA PRO A 284 17.68 -3.07 22.64
C PRO A 284 16.73 -2.97 21.43
N ILE A 285 17.22 -3.39 20.26
CA ILE A 285 16.49 -3.38 19.00
C ILE A 285 15.83 -4.73 18.66
N ARG A 286 16.12 -5.76 19.45
CA ARG A 286 15.66 -7.12 19.22
C ARG A 286 15.56 -7.90 20.52
N SER A 287 14.48 -8.67 20.67
CA SER A 287 14.34 -9.63 21.76
C SER A 287 15.16 -10.89 21.51
N GLU A 288 15.50 -11.62 22.57
CA GLU A 288 16.16 -12.90 22.48
C GLU A 288 15.20 -13.95 21.91
N VAL A 289 15.30 -14.18 20.60
CA VAL A 289 14.49 -15.16 19.88
C VAL A 289 15.36 -16.35 19.45
N PRO A 290 14.83 -17.59 19.49
CA PRO A 290 15.55 -18.75 18.99
C PRO A 290 15.83 -18.59 17.49
N TYR A 291 16.94 -19.19 17.03
CA TYR A 291 17.32 -19.15 15.61
C TYR A 291 16.21 -19.73 14.71
N ASN A 292 15.60 -20.84 15.16
CA ASN A 292 14.44 -21.44 14.53
C ASN A 292 13.21 -21.17 15.39
N ILE A 293 12.31 -20.34 14.89
CA ILE A 293 11.04 -20.04 15.53
C ILE A 293 10.10 -21.22 15.29
N ARG A 294 9.54 -21.74 16.38
CA ARG A 294 8.53 -22.80 16.39
C ARG A 294 7.36 -22.30 17.22
N PRO A 295 6.44 -21.54 16.63
CA PRO A 295 5.29 -21.03 17.35
C PRO A 295 4.46 -22.20 17.91
N PRO A 296 3.74 -22.03 19.03
CA PRO A 296 2.82 -23.05 19.53
C PRO A 296 1.78 -23.45 18.47
N ASP A 297 1.12 -24.59 18.69
CA ASP A 297 0.01 -25.02 17.84
C ASP A 297 -1.14 -24.02 17.97
N GLY A 298 -1.69 -23.58 16.84
CA GLY A 298 -2.74 -22.57 16.80
C GLY A 298 -2.73 -21.70 15.56
N ASP A 299 -3.69 -20.79 15.50
CA ASP A 299 -3.90 -19.85 14.41
C ASP A 299 -3.94 -18.40 14.89
N THR A 300 -3.57 -17.48 14.01
CA THR A 300 -3.71 -16.04 14.26
C THR A 300 -3.99 -15.29 12.98
N TYR A 301 -4.78 -14.22 13.08
CA TYR A 301 -4.92 -13.19 12.07
C TYR A 301 -4.42 -11.87 12.65
N SER A 302 -3.42 -11.28 11.99
CA SER A 302 -2.95 -9.94 12.31
C SER A 302 -2.98 -9.09 11.06
N SER A 303 -3.44 -7.86 11.20
CA SER A 303 -3.45 -6.87 10.13
C SER A 303 -2.79 -5.56 10.52
N VAL A 304 -2.39 -4.81 9.48
CA VAL A 304 -1.80 -3.48 9.59
C VAL A 304 -2.41 -2.59 8.50
N GLU A 305 -2.40 -1.30 8.74
CA GLU A 305 -2.79 -0.31 7.74
C GLU A 305 -1.61 -0.08 6.79
N ALA A 306 -1.50 -0.87 5.71
CA ALA A 306 -0.56 -0.61 4.63
C ALA A 306 -0.99 0.65 3.84
N PRO A 307 -0.12 1.23 2.99
CA PRO A 307 -0.44 2.44 2.23
C PRO A 307 -1.65 2.27 1.28
N LYS A 308 -1.93 1.03 0.87
CA LYS A 308 -3.04 0.66 -0.02
C LYS A 308 -4.32 0.26 0.72
N GLY A 309 -4.23 0.05 2.04
CA GLY A 309 -5.32 -0.41 2.91
C GLY A 309 -4.90 -1.51 3.88
N GLU A 310 -5.87 -2.23 4.41
CA GLU A 310 -5.64 -3.27 5.41
C GLU A 310 -4.99 -4.51 4.80
N LEU A 311 -3.71 -4.71 5.13
CA LEU A 311 -2.93 -5.89 4.81
C LEU A 311 -2.95 -6.85 6.00
N GLY A 312 -3.44 -8.06 5.77
CA GLY A 312 -3.59 -9.09 6.81
C GLY A 312 -2.87 -10.37 6.48
N PHE A 313 -2.32 -11.03 7.50
CA PHE A 313 -1.75 -12.37 7.43
C PHE A 313 -2.50 -13.29 8.39
N TYR A 314 -3.05 -14.37 7.85
CA TYR A 314 -3.59 -15.48 8.60
C TYR A 314 -2.58 -16.63 8.59
N LEU A 315 -2.05 -16.96 9.76
CA LEU A 315 -1.03 -17.99 9.95
C LEU A 315 -1.60 -19.13 10.79
N VAL A 316 -1.28 -20.37 10.41
CA VAL A 316 -1.55 -21.57 11.19
C VAL A 316 -0.22 -22.27 11.45
N SER A 317 0.07 -22.57 12.71
CA SER A 317 1.28 -23.27 13.15
C SER A 317 0.93 -24.64 13.70
N ASP A 318 1.77 -25.63 13.40
CA ASP A 318 1.75 -27.01 13.89
C ASP A 318 3.00 -27.33 14.75
N GLN A 319 3.60 -26.30 15.35
CA GLN A 319 4.87 -26.35 16.10
C GLN A 319 6.10 -26.70 15.27
N THR A 320 6.01 -26.68 13.95
CA THR A 320 7.17 -26.85 13.07
C THR A 320 7.87 -25.51 12.79
N ILE A 321 8.98 -25.58 12.07
CA ILE A 321 9.76 -24.39 11.68
C ILE A 321 9.11 -23.58 10.54
N ALA A 322 8.13 -24.16 9.87
CA ALA A 322 7.40 -23.59 8.76
C ALA A 322 5.91 -23.46 9.14
N PRO A 323 5.18 -22.46 8.62
CA PRO A 323 3.74 -22.39 8.85
C PRO A 323 3.04 -23.55 8.13
N TYR A 324 2.11 -24.21 8.82
CA TYR A 324 1.21 -25.18 8.20
C TYR A 324 0.38 -24.51 7.09
N ARG A 325 -0.08 -23.28 7.35
CA ARG A 325 -0.77 -22.45 6.36
C ARG A 325 -0.41 -20.99 6.53
N CYS A 326 -0.19 -20.30 5.41
CA CYS A 326 -0.05 -18.85 5.34
C CYS A 326 -1.03 -18.31 4.30
N LYS A 327 -2.03 -17.55 4.72
CA LYS A 327 -3.01 -16.90 3.84
C LYS A 327 -2.87 -15.38 3.95
N ILE A 328 -2.83 -14.72 2.81
CA ILE A 328 -2.61 -13.27 2.75
C ILE A 328 -3.92 -12.58 2.33
N ARG A 329 -4.38 -11.60 3.11
CA ARG A 329 -5.44 -10.66 2.70
C ARG A 329 -4.78 -9.40 2.17
N SER A 330 -4.87 -9.17 0.85
CA SER A 330 -4.24 -8.02 0.19
C SER A 330 -5.24 -6.89 0.02
N PRO A 331 -4.90 -5.64 0.41
CA PRO A 331 -5.66 -4.47 0.01
C PRO A 331 -5.78 -4.35 -1.52
N SER A 332 -4.71 -4.57 -2.30
CA SER A 332 -4.76 -4.48 -3.76
C SER A 332 -5.82 -5.40 -4.37
N PHE A 333 -5.93 -6.65 -3.90
CA PHE A 333 -6.95 -7.59 -4.37
C PHE A 333 -8.37 -7.14 -3.98
N MET A 334 -8.56 -6.70 -2.73
CA MET A 334 -9.88 -6.24 -2.25
C MET A 334 -10.32 -4.97 -2.98
N ASN A 335 -9.40 -4.05 -3.27
CA ASN A 335 -9.70 -2.81 -4.00
C ASN A 335 -10.12 -3.07 -5.45
N LEU A 336 -9.69 -4.19 -6.05
CA LEU A 336 -10.10 -4.60 -7.41
C LEU A 336 -11.43 -5.38 -7.43
N SER A 337 -11.97 -5.77 -6.27
CA SER A 337 -13.23 -6.53 -6.20
C SER A 337 -14.43 -5.75 -6.77
N LEU A 338 -14.44 -4.43 -6.57
CA LEU A 338 -15.47 -3.51 -7.09
C LEU A 338 -15.08 -2.82 -8.39
N LEU A 339 -14.06 -3.34 -9.09
CA LEU A 339 -13.56 -2.70 -10.31
C LEU A 339 -14.63 -2.61 -11.39
N ARG A 340 -15.46 -3.65 -11.53
CA ARG A 340 -16.53 -3.68 -12.53
C ARG A 340 -17.54 -2.57 -12.29
N GLU A 341 -18.00 -2.42 -11.05
CA GLU A 341 -18.95 -1.41 -10.62
C GLU A 341 -18.41 0.01 -10.80
N MET A 342 -17.11 0.22 -10.57
CA MET A 342 -16.46 1.51 -10.81
C MET A 342 -16.38 1.88 -12.29
N LEU A 343 -16.29 0.91 -13.20
CA LEU A 343 -15.99 1.13 -14.62
C LEU A 343 -17.22 1.18 -15.52
N ILE A 344 -18.32 0.53 -15.14
CA ILE A 344 -19.55 0.53 -15.95
C ILE A 344 -20.10 1.95 -16.09
N GLY A 345 -20.50 2.30 -17.31
CA GLY A 345 -21.08 3.61 -17.64
C GLY A 345 -20.05 4.69 -17.99
N TRP A 346 -18.76 4.42 -17.79
CA TRP A 346 -17.68 5.35 -18.12
C TRP A 346 -17.14 5.15 -19.54
N LYS A 347 -16.37 6.14 -20.02
CA LYS A 347 -15.65 6.03 -21.29
C LYS A 347 -14.33 5.31 -21.12
N MET A 348 -13.76 4.83 -22.23
CA MET A 348 -12.43 4.21 -22.24
C MET A 348 -11.32 5.10 -21.63
N SER A 349 -11.38 6.42 -21.84
CA SER A 349 -10.42 7.36 -21.25
C SER A 349 -10.51 7.45 -19.73
N ASP A 350 -11.70 7.28 -19.18
CA ASP A 350 -11.95 7.39 -17.74
C ASP A 350 -11.62 6.07 -17.04
N LEU A 351 -11.77 4.93 -17.74
CA LEU A 351 -11.33 3.63 -17.28
C LEU A 351 -9.85 3.63 -16.85
N ILE A 352 -8.98 4.25 -17.65
CA ILE A 352 -7.55 4.36 -17.35
C ILE A 352 -7.32 5.16 -16.06
N VAL A 353 -8.05 6.27 -15.89
CA VAL A 353 -7.93 7.15 -14.73
C VAL A 353 -8.44 6.46 -13.46
N ILE A 354 -9.56 5.74 -13.57
CA ILE A 354 -10.14 4.96 -12.47
C ILE A 354 -9.14 3.88 -12.04
N LEU A 355 -8.55 3.14 -12.97
CA LEU A 355 -7.52 2.13 -12.67
C LEU A 355 -6.32 2.73 -11.93
N GLY A 356 -5.78 3.85 -12.42
CA GLY A 356 -4.67 4.54 -11.76
C GLY A 356 -5.01 5.00 -10.34
N SER A 357 -6.28 5.34 -10.07
CA SER A 357 -6.73 5.80 -8.75
C SER A 357 -6.80 4.71 -7.68
N VAL A 358 -6.90 3.44 -8.10
CA VAL A 358 -7.02 2.27 -7.19
C VAL A 358 -5.68 1.94 -6.55
N ASP A 359 -4.57 2.24 -7.25
CA ASP A 359 -3.20 2.00 -6.78
C ASP A 359 -2.94 0.53 -6.41
N PHE A 360 -3.20 -0.39 -7.34
CA PHE A 360 -2.98 -1.83 -7.14
C PHE A 360 -1.58 -2.26 -7.57
N VAL A 361 -1.07 -3.34 -6.96
CA VAL A 361 0.18 -3.99 -7.38
C VAL A 361 -0.06 -5.47 -7.63
N MET A 362 0.22 -5.93 -8.85
CA MET A 362 -0.14 -7.30 -9.24
C MET A 362 0.59 -8.42 -8.52
N GLY A 363 1.80 -8.15 -8.01
CA GLY A 363 2.50 -9.12 -7.16
C GLY A 363 1.75 -9.42 -5.86
N GLU A 364 0.92 -8.46 -5.40
CA GLU A 364 0.10 -8.55 -4.21
C GLU A 364 -1.33 -9.02 -4.54
N VAL A 365 -1.76 -8.96 -5.79
CA VAL A 365 -3.05 -9.49 -6.23
C VAL A 365 -2.92 -11.01 -6.45
N ASP A 366 -1.92 -11.40 -7.24
CA ASP A 366 -1.68 -12.77 -7.70
C ASP A 366 -0.69 -13.51 -6.79
N ARG A 367 -1.16 -14.09 -5.68
CA ARG A 367 -0.30 -14.68 -4.63
C ARG A 367 -0.44 -16.17 -4.47
#